data_AF-A0A1X1VHQ9-F1
#
_entry.id   AF-A0A1X1VHQ9-F1
#
_cell.length_a   1.000
_cell.length_b   1.000
_cell.length_c   1.000
_cell.angle_alpha   90.00
_cell.angle_beta   90.00
_cell.angle_gamma   90.00
#
_symmetry.space_group_name_H-M   'P 1'
#
loop_
_entity.id
_entity.type
_entity.pdbx_description
1 polymer ?
#
loop_
_entity_poly.entity_id
_entity_poly.type
_entity_poly.pdbx_seq_one_letter_code
_entity_poly.pdbx_strand_id
1 'polypeptide(L)'
;MLGAIAIVPSAPVIVAELAGAAADEVADIRAAVTAAVAMLPPRWVAVGVGAADRVVDRDAVGTFAGFGADVRVRLSPLRDDEPALPAELPLCALMTAWVRGRARPEATAQVRVYAGDHDLDAALARGRHLRAEIDRVADPIGVLVVADGVNTLTPQAPGGYDPGGADVQLALDDALAAGDVAALSTLPPRVLGRAAFQVLAGLTQAGPQSAKELYRGAPYGVGYFVGVWLP
;
A
#
# COMPACT_ATOMS: atom_id res chain seq x y z
N MET A 1 9.34 -5.86 -16.97
CA MET A 1 9.49 -4.39 -17.07
C MET A 1 8.58 -3.76 -16.04
N LEU A 2 9.05 -2.75 -15.31
CA LEU A 2 8.23 -2.01 -14.36
C LEU A 2 7.14 -1.19 -15.08
N GLY A 3 5.88 -1.41 -14.70
CA GLY A 3 4.73 -0.60 -15.10
C GLY A 3 4.41 0.49 -14.08
N ALA A 4 3.18 0.99 -14.10
CA ALA A 4 2.71 1.98 -13.11
C ALA A 4 2.85 1.47 -11.67
N ILE A 5 3.10 2.40 -10.76
CA ILE A 5 3.11 2.18 -9.31
C ILE A 5 1.94 2.94 -8.71
N ALA A 6 1.09 2.27 -7.95
CA ALA A 6 0.03 2.88 -7.17
C ALA A 6 0.43 2.87 -5.69
N ILE A 7 0.17 3.98 -5.00
CA ILE A 7 0.42 4.12 -3.56
C ILE A 7 -0.94 4.32 -2.89
N VAL A 8 -1.26 3.49 -1.92
CA VAL A 8 -2.55 3.49 -1.22
C VAL A 8 -2.35 3.27 0.29
N PRO A 9 -3.25 3.81 1.13
CA PRO A 9 -3.26 3.54 2.57
C PRO A 9 -3.62 2.08 2.90
N SER A 10 -3.26 1.65 4.10
CA SER A 10 -3.53 0.31 4.64
C SER A 10 -4.72 0.24 5.59
N ALA A 11 -5.29 1.40 5.95
CA ALA A 11 -6.31 1.51 6.98
C ALA A 11 -7.62 0.75 6.66
N PRO A 12 -8.08 -0.17 7.54
CA PRO A 12 -9.31 -0.95 7.34
C PRO A 12 -10.57 -0.09 7.24
N VAL A 13 -10.59 1.10 7.86
CA VAL A 13 -11.74 2.03 7.81
C VAL A 13 -12.10 2.43 6.37
N ILE A 14 -11.18 2.28 5.42
CA ILE A 14 -11.41 2.57 4.00
C ILE A 14 -12.27 1.49 3.34
N VAL A 15 -12.31 0.28 3.89
CA VAL A 15 -13.20 -0.80 3.43
C VAL A 15 -14.63 -0.43 3.80
N ALA A 16 -15.49 -0.20 2.80
CA ALA A 16 -16.84 0.33 3.01
C ALA A 16 -17.69 -0.56 3.95
N GLU A 17 -17.50 -1.87 3.83
CA GLU A 17 -18.15 -2.89 4.64
C GLU A 17 -17.73 -2.86 6.12
N LEU A 18 -16.58 -2.25 6.43
CA LEU A 18 -16.07 -2.07 7.80
C LEU A 18 -16.41 -0.68 8.37
N ALA A 19 -16.51 0.33 7.51
CA ALA A 19 -16.70 1.71 7.90
C ALA A 19 -18.08 1.99 8.53
N GLY A 20 -19.09 1.18 8.22
CA GLY A 20 -20.46 1.37 8.72
C GLY A 20 -20.98 2.77 8.41
N ALA A 21 -21.47 3.48 9.44
CA ALA A 21 -22.00 4.84 9.29
C ALA A 21 -20.95 5.88 8.86
N ALA A 22 -19.65 5.61 9.07
CA ALA A 22 -18.55 6.48 8.67
C ALA A 22 -18.13 6.26 7.20
N ALA A 23 -18.82 5.40 6.45
CA ALA A 23 -18.44 5.09 5.08
C ALA A 23 -18.35 6.34 4.21
N ASP A 24 -19.23 7.31 4.37
CA ASP A 24 -19.24 8.54 3.56
C ASP A 24 -18.05 9.46 3.87
N GLU A 25 -17.53 9.45 5.11
CA GLU A 25 -16.40 10.28 5.53
C GLU A 25 -15.08 9.92 4.82
N VAL A 26 -14.98 8.68 4.32
CA VAL A 26 -13.79 8.17 3.60
C VAL A 26 -14.10 7.83 2.13
N ALA A 27 -15.23 8.29 1.60
CA ALA A 27 -15.63 8.02 0.22
C ALA A 27 -14.64 8.56 -0.81
N ASP A 28 -14.12 9.77 -0.60
CA ASP A 28 -13.13 10.40 -1.48
C ASP A 28 -11.81 9.61 -1.49
N ILE A 29 -11.39 9.07 -0.34
CA ILE A 29 -10.22 8.19 -0.25
C ILE A 29 -10.45 6.92 -1.06
N ARG A 30 -11.60 6.26 -0.90
CA ARG A 30 -11.94 5.07 -1.70
C ARG A 30 -11.95 5.34 -3.20
N ALA A 31 -12.48 6.50 -3.61
CA ALA A 31 -12.50 6.91 -5.01
C ALA A 31 -11.07 7.10 -5.55
N ALA A 32 -10.21 7.80 -4.80
CA ALA A 32 -8.80 7.98 -5.15
C ALA A 32 -8.06 6.63 -5.24
N VAL A 33 -8.27 5.73 -4.27
CA VAL A 33 -7.67 4.37 -4.26
C VAL A 33 -8.08 3.59 -5.50
N THR A 34 -9.36 3.61 -5.84
CA THR A 34 -9.88 2.93 -7.04
C THR A 34 -9.25 3.50 -8.31
N ALA A 35 -9.14 4.82 -8.41
CA ALA A 35 -8.52 5.50 -9.54
C ALA A 35 -7.02 5.21 -9.67
N ALA A 36 -6.26 5.17 -8.58
CA ALA A 36 -4.84 4.80 -8.60
C ALA A 36 -4.63 3.37 -9.07
N VAL A 37 -5.37 2.42 -8.49
CA VAL A 37 -5.24 0.99 -8.79
C VAL A 37 -5.69 0.66 -10.21
N ALA A 38 -6.67 1.39 -10.75
CA ALA A 38 -7.10 1.23 -12.14
C ALA A 38 -5.97 1.45 -13.17
N MET A 39 -4.92 2.20 -12.82
CA MET A 39 -3.75 2.47 -13.67
C MET A 39 -2.76 1.30 -13.75
N LEU A 40 -2.84 0.31 -12.85
CA LEU A 40 -1.90 -0.82 -12.83
C LEU A 40 -2.16 -1.79 -14.01
N PRO A 41 -1.13 -2.44 -14.59
CA PRO A 41 -1.32 -3.55 -15.54
C PRO A 41 -1.94 -4.78 -14.87
N PRO A 42 -2.34 -5.86 -15.57
CA PRO A 42 -3.01 -7.02 -14.95
C PRO A 42 -2.16 -7.86 -13.96
N ARG A 43 -0.84 -7.66 -13.88
CA ARG A 43 0.07 -8.42 -12.99
C ARG A 43 0.74 -7.48 -12.00
N TRP A 44 0.60 -7.75 -10.71
CA TRP A 44 1.09 -6.88 -9.64
C TRP A 44 2.10 -7.57 -8.74
N VAL A 45 3.02 -6.78 -8.20
CA VAL A 45 3.65 -7.06 -6.92
C VAL A 45 3.25 -5.98 -5.94
N ALA A 46 2.54 -6.34 -4.87
CA ALA A 46 2.26 -5.42 -3.78
C ALA A 46 3.41 -5.39 -2.77
N VAL A 47 3.65 -4.24 -2.17
CA VAL A 47 4.66 -4.00 -1.14
C VAL A 47 3.95 -3.43 0.08
N GLY A 48 4.17 -4.04 1.24
CA GLY A 48 3.61 -3.54 2.50
C GLY A 48 4.47 -3.93 3.69
N VAL A 49 4.05 -3.51 4.87
CA VAL A 49 4.78 -3.74 6.12
C VAL A 49 4.07 -4.80 6.97
N GLY A 50 4.84 -5.57 7.74
CA GLY A 50 4.36 -6.53 8.72
C GLY A 50 5.40 -6.80 9.81
N ALA A 51 5.14 -7.81 10.64
CA ALA A 51 6.04 -8.18 11.74
C ALA A 51 7.33 -8.88 11.27
N ALA A 52 7.33 -9.48 10.10
CA ALA A 52 8.47 -10.19 9.53
C ALA A 52 8.40 -10.20 7.99
N ASP A 53 9.56 -10.43 7.37
CA ASP A 53 9.64 -10.64 5.92
C ASP A 53 8.83 -11.89 5.52
N ARG A 54 7.91 -11.71 4.58
CA ARG A 54 7.07 -12.79 4.06
C ARG A 54 6.65 -12.51 2.62
N VAL A 55 6.45 -13.58 1.86
CA VAL A 55 5.74 -13.54 0.58
C VAL A 55 4.35 -14.15 0.76
N VAL A 56 3.31 -13.44 0.31
CA VAL A 56 1.96 -13.99 0.19
C VAL A 56 1.71 -14.26 -1.29
N ASP A 57 1.51 -15.52 -1.64
CA ASP A 57 1.32 -15.94 -3.04
C ASP A 57 -0.09 -15.59 -3.55
N ARG A 58 -0.23 -15.60 -4.86
CA ARG A 58 -1.36 -15.08 -5.63
C ARG A 58 -2.66 -15.85 -5.42
N ASP A 59 -2.56 -17.10 -4.98
CA ASP A 59 -3.69 -17.98 -4.68
C ASP A 59 -4.29 -17.72 -3.29
N ALA A 60 -3.65 -16.87 -2.48
CA ALA A 60 -4.11 -16.60 -1.13
C ALA A 60 -5.50 -15.96 -1.09
N VAL A 61 -6.32 -16.46 -0.16
CA VAL A 61 -7.62 -15.94 0.21
C VAL A 61 -7.55 -15.51 1.67
N GLY A 62 -8.10 -14.33 1.97
CA GLY A 62 -8.18 -13.78 3.32
C GLY A 62 -9.58 -13.27 3.63
N THR A 63 -9.79 -12.84 4.87
CA THR A 63 -11.03 -12.21 5.30
C THR A 63 -10.75 -11.06 6.26
N PHE A 64 -11.61 -10.04 6.23
CA PHE A 64 -11.61 -8.96 7.22
C PHE A 64 -12.37 -9.32 8.51
N ALA A 65 -12.71 -10.60 8.74
CA ALA A 65 -13.43 -11.02 9.95
C ALA A 65 -12.72 -10.56 11.25
N GLY A 66 -11.38 -10.54 11.27
CA GLY A 66 -10.57 -10.00 12.37
C GLY A 66 -10.71 -8.47 12.60
N PHE A 67 -11.33 -7.76 11.66
CA PHE A 67 -11.62 -6.33 11.71
C PHE A 67 -13.11 -6.02 11.85
N GLY A 68 -13.95 -7.04 12.06
CA GLY A 68 -15.37 -6.88 12.41
C GLY A 68 -16.39 -7.24 11.33
N ALA A 69 -15.97 -7.60 10.10
CA ALA A 69 -16.90 -8.10 9.07
C ALA A 69 -16.27 -9.21 8.21
N ASP A 70 -17.04 -10.27 7.89
CA ASP A 70 -16.56 -11.38 7.03
C ASP A 70 -16.56 -11.00 5.54
N VAL A 71 -15.68 -10.05 5.18
CA VAL A 71 -15.43 -9.66 3.79
C VAL A 71 -14.29 -10.52 3.27
N ARG A 72 -14.64 -11.52 2.45
CA ARG A 72 -13.64 -12.40 1.82
C ARG A 72 -12.98 -11.74 0.63
N VAL A 73 -11.65 -11.83 0.56
CA VAL A 73 -10.83 -11.20 -0.47
C VAL A 73 -9.78 -12.17 -1.02
N ARG A 74 -9.37 -11.98 -2.27
CA ARG A 74 -8.48 -12.89 -3.00
C ARG A 74 -7.44 -12.13 -3.81
N LEU A 75 -6.24 -12.67 -3.92
CA LEU A 75 -5.15 -12.07 -4.71
C LEU A 75 -5.17 -12.43 -6.21
N SER A 76 -6.04 -13.36 -6.64
CA SER A 76 -6.27 -13.70 -8.04
C SER A 76 -7.76 -13.82 -8.38
N PRO A 77 -8.14 -13.81 -9.68
CA PRO A 77 -9.49 -14.12 -10.12
C PRO A 77 -9.98 -15.45 -9.56
N LEU A 78 -11.29 -15.55 -9.35
CA LEU A 78 -11.91 -16.82 -9.00
C LEU A 78 -11.71 -17.79 -10.18
N ARG A 79 -11.29 -19.02 -9.86
CA ARG A 79 -11.32 -20.13 -10.80
C ARG A 79 -12.50 -21.00 -10.37
N ASP A 80 -13.25 -21.54 -11.32
CA ASP A 80 -14.51 -22.24 -11.06
C ASP A 80 -14.36 -23.47 -10.14
N ASP A 81 -13.13 -23.93 -9.93
CA ASP A 81 -12.80 -25.04 -9.06
C ASP A 81 -12.05 -24.57 -7.80
N GLU A 82 -12.65 -24.88 -6.66
CA GLU A 82 -12.14 -24.84 -5.28
C GLU A 82 -12.47 -23.60 -4.39
N PRO A 83 -13.39 -23.75 -3.41
CA PRO A 83 -13.52 -22.78 -2.32
C PRO A 83 -12.31 -22.88 -1.39
N ALA A 84 -11.27 -22.09 -1.66
CA ALA A 84 -10.15 -21.94 -0.73
C ALA A 84 -10.63 -21.32 0.59
N LEU A 85 -10.33 -21.98 1.71
CA LEU A 85 -10.60 -21.45 3.04
C LEU A 85 -9.76 -20.19 3.29
N PRO A 86 -10.34 -19.10 3.81
CA PRO A 86 -9.58 -17.91 4.16
C PRO A 86 -8.49 -18.23 5.18
N ALA A 87 -7.27 -17.77 4.91
CA ALA A 87 -6.15 -17.80 5.85
C ALA A 87 -5.99 -16.44 6.55
N GLU A 88 -5.26 -16.44 7.66
CA GLU A 88 -4.83 -15.19 8.28
C GLU A 88 -3.72 -14.54 7.43
N LEU A 89 -4.03 -13.35 6.89
CA LEU A 89 -3.14 -12.59 6.04
C LEU A 89 -2.77 -11.26 6.70
N PRO A 90 -1.53 -10.76 6.51
CA PRO A 90 -1.17 -9.41 6.92
C PRO A 90 -2.11 -8.37 6.30
N LEU A 91 -2.36 -7.27 7.03
CA LEU A 91 -3.31 -6.24 6.60
C LEU A 91 -3.02 -5.68 5.19
N CYS A 92 -1.75 -5.47 4.85
CA CYS A 92 -1.37 -5.02 3.52
C CYS A 92 -1.77 -6.01 2.40
N ALA A 93 -1.80 -7.32 2.69
CA ALA A 93 -2.28 -8.34 1.75
C ALA A 93 -3.81 -8.35 1.65
N LEU A 94 -4.53 -8.18 2.77
CA LEU A 94 -6.00 -8.03 2.75
C LEU A 94 -6.43 -6.80 1.95
N MET A 95 -5.77 -5.66 2.18
CA MET A 95 -6.02 -4.43 1.43
C MET A 95 -5.68 -4.58 -0.06
N THR A 96 -4.54 -5.20 -0.40
CA THR A 96 -4.19 -5.52 -1.79
C THR A 96 -5.29 -6.33 -2.48
N ALA A 97 -5.76 -7.39 -1.82
CA ALA A 97 -6.79 -8.28 -2.35
C ALA A 97 -8.15 -7.56 -2.51
N TRP A 98 -8.50 -6.69 -1.55
CA TRP A 98 -9.72 -5.88 -1.60
C TRP A 98 -9.70 -4.87 -2.75
N VAL A 99 -8.65 -4.06 -2.87
CA VAL A 99 -8.55 -3.06 -3.95
C VAL A 99 -8.47 -3.73 -5.32
N ARG A 100 -7.83 -4.90 -5.42
CA ARG A 100 -7.83 -5.74 -6.63
C ARG A 100 -9.25 -6.11 -7.04
N GLY A 101 -10.00 -6.74 -6.15
CA GLY A 101 -11.36 -7.20 -6.43
C GLY A 101 -12.30 -6.06 -6.85
N ARG A 102 -12.04 -4.84 -6.36
CA ARG A 102 -12.87 -3.66 -6.61
C ARG A 102 -12.52 -2.93 -7.91
N ALA A 103 -11.23 -2.70 -8.16
CA ALA A 103 -10.79 -1.85 -9.27
C ALA A 103 -10.36 -2.65 -10.51
N ARG A 104 -9.82 -3.87 -10.33
CA ARG A 104 -9.22 -4.70 -11.39
C ARG A 104 -9.43 -6.20 -11.10
N PRO A 105 -10.69 -6.68 -11.11
CA PRO A 105 -11.03 -8.07 -10.74
C PRO A 105 -10.39 -9.13 -11.64
N GLU A 106 -9.85 -8.77 -12.79
CA GLU A 106 -9.09 -9.68 -13.66
C GLU A 106 -7.60 -9.77 -13.29
N ALA A 107 -7.08 -8.82 -12.50
CA ALA A 107 -5.67 -8.76 -12.15
C ALA A 107 -5.27 -9.86 -11.16
N THR A 108 -3.97 -10.17 -11.11
CA THR A 108 -3.36 -11.10 -10.17
C THR A 108 -2.19 -10.42 -9.45
N ALA A 109 -2.11 -10.58 -8.13
CA ALA A 109 -1.12 -9.92 -7.29
C ALA A 109 -0.36 -10.93 -6.42
N GLN A 110 0.95 -10.72 -6.23
CA GLN A 110 1.72 -11.32 -5.14
C GLN A 110 2.10 -10.21 -4.15
N VAL A 111 2.15 -10.49 -2.85
CA VAL A 111 2.48 -9.47 -1.84
C VAL A 111 3.85 -9.76 -1.23
N ARG A 112 4.74 -8.76 -1.25
CA ARG A 112 5.99 -8.71 -0.50
C ARG A 112 5.74 -7.92 0.78
N VAL A 113 5.73 -8.64 1.90
CA VAL A 113 5.62 -8.07 3.24
C VAL A 113 7.03 -7.93 3.79
N TYR A 114 7.38 -6.74 4.24
CA TYR A 114 8.68 -6.45 4.83
C TYR A 114 8.53 -6.12 6.31
N ALA A 115 9.49 -6.55 7.13
CA ALA A 115 9.53 -6.19 8.53
C ALA A 115 9.62 -4.66 8.71
N GLY A 116 8.81 -4.09 9.61
CA GLY A 116 8.76 -2.63 9.80
C GLY A 116 10.03 -2.03 10.44
N ASP A 117 10.84 -2.88 11.06
CA ASP A 117 12.09 -2.53 11.74
C ASP A 117 13.33 -2.66 10.84
N HIS A 118 13.17 -2.95 9.54
CA HIS A 118 14.28 -2.91 8.59
C HIS A 118 15.04 -1.58 8.68
N ASP A 119 16.37 -1.67 8.69
CA ASP A 119 17.21 -0.51 8.49
C ASP A 119 17.09 0.01 7.04
N LEU A 120 17.63 1.22 6.83
CA LEU A 120 17.55 1.90 5.54
C LEU A 120 18.21 1.09 4.42
N ASP A 121 19.40 0.56 4.65
CA ASP A 121 20.18 -0.14 3.62
C ASP A 121 19.49 -1.43 3.19
N ALA A 122 18.92 -2.17 4.15
CA ALA A 122 18.11 -3.35 3.91
C ALA A 122 16.87 -3.02 3.08
N ALA A 123 16.08 -2.02 3.49
CA ALA A 123 14.87 -1.62 2.76
C ALA A 123 15.18 -1.19 1.31
N LEU A 124 16.20 -0.36 1.11
CA LEU A 124 16.64 0.05 -0.23
C LEU A 124 17.14 -1.14 -1.06
N ALA A 125 17.87 -2.08 -0.45
CA ALA A 125 18.35 -3.29 -1.12
C ALA A 125 17.19 -4.20 -1.55
N ARG A 126 16.14 -4.34 -0.73
CA ARG A 126 14.92 -5.06 -1.09
C ARG A 126 14.22 -4.43 -2.29
N GLY A 127 14.12 -3.10 -2.32
CA GLY A 127 13.58 -2.35 -3.46
C GLY A 127 14.35 -2.62 -4.76
N ARG A 128 15.69 -2.50 -4.71
CA ARG A 128 16.56 -2.80 -5.87
C ARG A 128 16.44 -4.24 -6.34
N HIS A 129 16.34 -5.19 -5.41
CA HIS A 129 16.15 -6.59 -5.73
C HIS A 129 14.80 -6.83 -6.43
N LEU A 130 13.73 -6.24 -5.91
CA LEU A 130 12.40 -6.31 -6.52
C LEU A 130 12.41 -5.72 -7.94
N ARG A 131 13.10 -4.58 -8.14
CA ARG A 131 13.29 -4.00 -9.48
C ARG A 131 13.92 -5.00 -10.45
N ALA A 132 15.01 -5.64 -10.02
CA ALA A 132 15.70 -6.62 -10.84
C ALA A 132 14.84 -7.86 -11.15
N GLU A 133 13.99 -8.31 -10.24
CA GLU A 133 13.02 -9.39 -10.52
C GLU A 133 11.99 -8.97 -11.57
N ILE A 134 11.44 -7.76 -11.43
CA ILE A 134 10.43 -7.21 -12.34
C ILE A 134 10.98 -7.03 -13.75
N ASP A 135 12.22 -6.55 -13.89
CA ASP A 135 12.83 -6.27 -15.20
C ASP A 135 13.23 -7.54 -15.96
N ARG A 136 13.33 -8.70 -15.30
CA ARG A 136 13.53 -10.00 -15.97
C ARG A 136 12.28 -10.53 -16.68
N VAL A 137 11.10 -10.02 -16.32
CA VAL A 137 9.84 -10.44 -16.94
C VAL A 137 9.55 -9.53 -18.13
N ALA A 138 9.23 -10.12 -19.29
CA ALA A 138 8.92 -9.34 -20.49
C ALA A 138 7.62 -8.52 -20.34
N ASP A 139 6.59 -9.12 -19.75
CA ASP A 139 5.32 -8.45 -19.51
C ASP A 139 5.46 -7.30 -18.48
N PRO A 140 4.68 -6.21 -18.63
CA PRO A 140 4.60 -5.16 -17.62
C PRO A 140 4.08 -5.69 -16.27
N ILE A 141 4.81 -5.38 -15.20
CA ILE A 141 4.38 -5.66 -13.82
C ILE A 141 4.19 -4.34 -13.08
N GLY A 142 2.99 -4.12 -12.55
CA GLY A 142 2.67 -2.98 -11.70
C GLY A 142 3.11 -3.21 -10.27
N VAL A 143 3.32 -2.13 -9.53
CA VAL A 143 3.59 -2.22 -8.09
C VAL A 143 2.49 -1.49 -7.31
N LEU A 144 1.99 -2.13 -6.25
CA LEU A 144 1.05 -1.52 -5.32
C LEU A 144 1.75 -1.34 -3.97
N VAL A 145 2.02 -0.10 -3.56
CA VAL A 145 2.53 0.20 -2.22
C VAL A 145 1.34 0.40 -1.28
N VAL A 146 1.24 -0.45 -0.26
CA VAL A 146 0.17 -0.40 0.76
C VAL A 146 0.79 0.01 2.09
N ALA A 147 0.65 1.28 2.43
CA ALA A 147 1.40 1.90 3.52
C ALA A 147 0.69 3.15 4.06
N ASP A 148 0.69 3.31 5.38
CA ASP A 148 0.14 4.50 6.05
C ASP A 148 1.25 5.48 6.46
N GLY A 149 0.87 6.75 6.62
CA GLY A 149 1.72 7.79 7.15
C GLY A 149 1.82 7.77 8.68
N VAL A 150 1.76 8.96 9.28
CA VAL A 150 1.79 9.17 10.74
C VAL A 150 0.38 8.97 11.31
N ASN A 151 0.25 8.23 12.41
CA ASN A 151 -1.03 7.95 13.07
C ASN A 151 -1.23 8.68 14.41
N THR A 152 -0.51 9.79 14.59
CA THR A 152 -0.47 10.57 15.84
C THR A 152 -0.84 12.04 15.65
N LEU A 153 -1.62 12.36 14.61
CA LEU A 153 -1.81 13.75 14.17
C LEU A 153 -2.87 14.52 14.96
N THR A 154 -3.72 13.83 15.72
CA THR A 154 -4.75 14.44 16.58
C THR A 154 -4.88 13.70 17.90
N PRO A 155 -5.50 14.29 18.95
CA PRO A 155 -5.78 13.61 20.22
C PRO A 155 -6.60 12.32 20.09
N GLN A 156 -7.44 12.23 19.07
CA GLN A 156 -8.31 11.07 18.79
C GLN A 156 -7.62 10.03 17.89
N ALA A 157 -6.40 10.30 17.44
CA ALA A 157 -5.68 9.38 16.56
C ALA A 157 -5.34 8.08 17.30
N PRO A 158 -5.33 6.93 16.61
CA PRO A 158 -5.11 5.63 17.25
C PRO A 158 -3.71 5.50 17.87
N GLY A 159 -2.72 6.27 17.38
CA GLY A 159 -1.38 6.32 17.96
C GLY A 159 -1.21 7.34 19.10
N GLY A 160 -2.29 8.01 19.52
CA GLY A 160 -2.23 9.15 20.44
C GLY A 160 -1.90 10.47 19.72
N TYR A 161 -1.44 11.49 20.45
CA TYR A 161 -1.09 12.78 19.85
C TYR A 161 0.39 13.12 20.04
N ASP A 162 1.05 13.43 18.93
CA ASP A 162 2.39 13.99 18.90
C ASP A 162 2.39 15.26 18.04
N PRO A 163 2.58 16.45 18.65
CA PRO A 163 2.62 17.72 17.93
C PRO A 163 3.66 17.78 16.80
N GLY A 164 4.74 17.00 16.88
CA GLY A 164 5.77 16.92 15.82
C GLY A 164 5.37 16.03 14.64
N GLY A 165 4.22 15.36 14.70
CA GLY A 165 3.75 14.46 13.64
C GLY A 165 3.33 15.17 12.36
N ALA A 166 2.78 16.38 12.46
CA ALA A 166 2.23 17.12 11.32
C ALA A 166 3.29 17.47 10.28
N ASP A 167 4.45 17.99 10.71
CA ASP A 167 5.55 18.34 9.81
C ASP A 167 6.12 17.11 9.11
N VAL A 168 6.18 15.97 9.82
CA VAL A 168 6.65 14.71 9.24
C VAL A 168 5.66 14.16 8.21
N GLN A 169 4.36 14.24 8.49
CA GLN A 169 3.34 13.83 7.52
C GLN A 169 3.39 14.71 6.27
N LEU A 170 3.53 16.02 6.44
CA LEU A 170 3.64 16.95 5.31
C LEU A 170 4.87 16.64 4.45
N ALA A 171 6.02 16.39 5.08
CA ALA A 171 7.24 16.01 4.36
C ALA A 171 7.08 14.68 3.60
N LEU A 172 6.37 13.71 4.18
CA LEU A 172 6.03 12.45 3.50
C LEU A 172 5.09 12.70 2.29
N ASP A 173 4.03 13.49 2.48
CA ASP A 173 3.07 13.79 1.42
C ASP A 173 3.74 14.51 0.24
N ASP A 174 4.61 15.48 0.53
CA ASP A 174 5.36 16.21 -0.50
C ASP A 174 6.36 15.32 -1.22
N ALA A 175 7.07 14.44 -0.49
CA ALA A 175 7.97 13.46 -1.11
C ALA A 175 7.21 12.50 -2.03
N LEU A 176 6.05 12.00 -1.61
CA LEU A 176 5.22 11.11 -2.41
C LEU A 176 4.60 11.82 -3.62
N ALA A 177 4.19 13.08 -3.47
CA ALA A 177 3.63 13.87 -4.57
C ALA A 177 4.67 14.24 -5.63
N ALA A 178 5.92 14.52 -5.22
CA ALA A 178 7.00 14.92 -6.10
C ALA A 178 7.81 13.74 -6.69
N GLY A 179 7.64 12.52 -6.18
CA GLY A 179 8.51 11.40 -6.56
C GLY A 179 9.89 11.44 -5.90
N ASP A 180 10.04 12.11 -4.76
CA ASP A 180 11.31 12.36 -4.09
C ASP A 180 11.80 11.14 -3.29
N VAL A 181 12.51 10.26 -4.00
CA VAL A 181 13.14 9.05 -3.45
C VAL A 181 14.21 9.33 -2.38
N ALA A 182 14.85 10.50 -2.41
CA ALA A 182 15.85 10.87 -1.43
C ALA A 182 15.18 11.20 -0.09
N ALA A 183 14.09 11.98 -0.12
CA ALA A 183 13.28 12.26 1.06
C ALA A 183 12.67 10.98 1.65
N LEU A 184 12.16 10.06 0.82
CA LEU A 184 11.65 8.76 1.28
C LEU A 184 12.71 7.91 2.00
N SER A 185 13.99 8.07 1.64
CA SER A 185 15.10 7.37 2.31
C SER A 185 15.35 7.89 3.73
N THR A 186 15.00 9.14 4.01
CA THR A 186 15.23 9.79 5.32
C THR A 186 14.04 9.74 6.28
N LEU A 187 12.99 8.98 5.93
CA LEU A 187 11.77 8.94 6.73
C LEU A 187 12.02 8.45 8.18
N PRO A 188 11.49 9.16 9.19
CA PRO A 188 11.68 8.78 10.59
C PRO A 188 10.80 7.58 10.99
N PRO A 189 11.12 6.89 12.10
CA PRO A 189 10.39 5.70 12.57
C PRO A 189 8.90 5.89 12.86
N ARG A 190 8.45 7.14 13.06
CA ARG A 190 7.04 7.50 13.29
C ARG A 190 6.13 7.31 12.07
N VAL A 191 6.70 7.15 10.87
CA VAL A 191 5.93 6.81 9.67
C VAL A 191 5.67 5.31 9.67
N LEU A 192 4.40 4.89 9.78
CA LEU A 192 4.05 3.48 9.90
C LEU A 192 4.53 2.66 8.70
N GLY A 193 4.38 3.23 7.51
CA GLY A 193 4.78 2.65 6.23
C GLY A 193 6.27 2.81 5.87
N ARG A 194 7.12 3.32 6.78
CA ARG A 194 8.52 3.72 6.47
C ARG A 194 9.26 2.69 5.62
N ALA A 195 9.27 1.43 6.04
CA ALA A 195 9.97 0.36 5.33
C ALA A 195 9.44 0.16 3.90
N ALA A 196 8.13 0.22 3.68
CA ALA A 196 7.53 0.11 2.34
C ALA A 196 7.88 1.32 1.45
N PHE A 197 7.90 2.53 2.00
CA PHE A 197 8.32 3.73 1.26
C PHE A 197 9.82 3.71 0.92
N GLN A 198 10.67 3.18 1.80
CA GLN A 198 12.09 2.99 1.52
C GLN A 198 12.33 1.87 0.49
N VAL A 199 11.52 0.81 0.49
CA VAL A 199 11.50 -0.19 -0.59
C VAL A 199 11.08 0.45 -1.91
N LEU A 200 10.08 1.33 -1.92
CA LEU A 200 9.67 2.10 -3.10
C LEU A 200 10.82 2.98 -3.63
N ALA A 201 11.57 3.65 -2.75
CA ALA A 201 12.75 4.42 -3.13
C ALA A 201 13.81 3.53 -3.78
N GLY A 202 14.10 2.36 -3.20
CA GLY A 202 15.03 1.39 -3.78
C GLY A 202 14.57 0.82 -5.13
N LEU A 203 13.27 0.61 -5.32
CA LEU A 203 12.65 0.11 -6.55
C LEU A 203 12.76 1.10 -7.72
N THR A 204 12.61 2.39 -7.42
CA THR A 204 12.55 3.47 -8.42
C THR A 204 13.88 4.17 -8.65
N GLN A 205 14.84 4.01 -7.73
CA GLN A 205 16.22 4.50 -7.83
C GLN A 205 16.35 6.00 -8.08
N ALA A 206 16.27 6.45 -9.34
CA ALA A 206 16.34 7.85 -9.73
C ALA A 206 15.00 8.59 -9.53
N GLY A 207 13.94 7.87 -9.16
CA GLY A 207 12.58 8.39 -9.06
C GLY A 207 11.75 8.09 -10.32
N PRO A 208 10.46 8.43 -10.30
CA PRO A 208 9.56 8.22 -11.43
C PRO A 208 9.74 9.32 -12.50
N GLN A 209 9.36 9.02 -13.75
CA GLN A 209 9.22 10.02 -14.81
C GLN A 209 8.10 11.03 -14.52
N SER A 210 7.04 10.57 -13.85
CA SER A 210 5.96 11.45 -13.37
C SER A 210 5.31 10.89 -12.12
N ALA A 211 4.85 11.79 -11.25
CA ALA A 211 4.07 11.49 -10.07
C ALA A 211 2.75 12.28 -10.13
N LYS A 212 1.67 11.64 -9.69
CA LYS A 212 0.35 12.25 -9.59
C LYS A 212 -0.26 11.93 -8.24
N GLU A 213 -0.48 12.97 -7.45
CA GLU A 213 -1.31 12.89 -6.26
C GLU A 213 -2.80 12.83 -6.64
N LEU A 214 -3.54 11.95 -5.98
CA LEU A 214 -4.99 11.83 -6.08
C LEU A 214 -5.69 12.19 -4.77
N TYR A 215 -5.00 12.01 -3.64
CA TYR A 215 -5.50 12.36 -2.32
C TYR A 215 -4.33 12.57 -1.34
N ARG A 216 -4.46 13.58 -0.49
CA ARG A 216 -3.73 13.71 0.79
C ARG A 216 -4.71 14.14 1.87
N GLY A 217 -4.56 13.62 3.09
CA GLY A 217 -5.42 14.00 4.21
C GLY A 217 -5.20 13.13 5.43
N ALA A 218 -5.78 13.53 6.56
CA ALA A 218 -5.58 12.85 7.84
C ALA A 218 -6.87 12.61 8.65
N PRO A 219 -7.92 11.99 8.07
CA PRO A 219 -9.11 11.68 8.85
C PRO A 219 -8.77 10.74 10.02
N TYR A 220 -9.42 10.96 11.16
CA TYR A 220 -9.12 10.29 12.42
C TYR A 220 -7.66 10.44 12.88
N GLY A 221 -6.95 11.47 12.40
CA GLY A 221 -5.56 11.76 12.78
C GLY A 221 -4.53 10.77 12.24
N VAL A 222 -4.86 10.03 11.17
CA VAL A 222 -3.93 9.15 10.45
C VAL A 222 -3.70 9.68 9.05
N GLY A 223 -2.44 9.98 8.72
CA GLY A 223 -2.04 10.50 7.43
C GLY A 223 -2.16 9.45 6.31
N TYR A 224 -2.97 9.78 5.30
CA TYR A 224 -3.21 8.98 4.12
C TYR A 224 -2.79 9.74 2.86
N PHE A 225 -2.07 9.03 2.00
CA PHE A 225 -1.70 9.49 0.67
C PHE A 225 -2.21 8.48 -0.36
N VAL A 226 -2.76 8.98 -1.47
CA VAL A 226 -3.06 8.16 -2.64
C VAL A 226 -2.44 8.82 -3.86
N GLY A 227 -1.68 8.06 -4.63
CA GLY A 227 -1.07 8.57 -5.85
C GLY A 227 -0.59 7.48 -6.79
N VAL A 228 -0.15 7.94 -7.96
CA VAL A 228 0.39 7.09 -9.02
C VAL A 228 1.73 7.63 -9.47
N TRP A 229 2.72 6.76 -9.56
CA TRP A 229 3.99 7.04 -10.17
C TRP A 229 4.14 6.25 -11.47
N LEU A 230 4.65 6.89 -12.52
CA LEU A 230 5.02 6.24 -13.77
C LEU A 230 6.56 6.20 -13.84
N PRO A 231 7.17 5.01 -13.99
CA PRO A 231 8.62 4.86 -14.09
C PRO A 231 9.18 5.45 -15.39
#